data_AF-A0A7C6V097-F1
#
_entry.id   AF-A0A7C6V097-F1
#
_cell.length_a   1.000
_cell.length_b   1.000
_cell.length_c   1.000
_cell.angle_alpha   90.00
_cell.angle_beta   90.00
_cell.angle_gamma   90.00
#
_symmetry.space_group_name_H-M   'P 1'
#
loop_
_entity.id
_entity.type
_entity.pdbx_description
1 polymer ?
#
loop_
_entity_poly.entity_id
_entity_poly.type
_entity_poly.pdbx_seq_one_letter_code
_entity_poly.pdbx_strand_id
1 'polypeptide(L)'
;MQSYVTEKIQLLQSELLRALDRNDYLTALKIRAAQKELEELLDEIEKQENAKHDVISDAKNYYTSREAARILGLDPSNVTRKAAAFHARKIGGKWYFPKDVIDEERKKTGRRAKPGRKPKNMPIKEGDYR
;
A
#
# COMPACT_ATOMS: atom_id res chain seq x y z
N MET A 1 4.30 -9.82 51.66
CA MET A 1 3.85 -9.30 50.35
C MET A 1 2.39 -9.60 50.05
N GLN A 2 1.87 -10.81 50.31
CA GLN A 2 0.47 -11.13 50.05
C GLN A 2 -0.53 -10.31 50.89
N SER A 3 -0.26 -10.01 52.18
CA SER A 3 -1.21 -9.23 53.01
C SER A 3 -1.42 -7.80 52.51
N TYR A 4 -0.35 -7.14 52.04
CA TYR A 4 -0.41 -5.80 51.47
C TYR A 4 -1.28 -5.72 50.21
N VAL A 5 -1.22 -6.76 49.36
CA VAL A 5 -2.05 -6.83 48.15
C VAL A 5 -3.52 -7.05 48.52
N THR A 6 -3.82 -7.91 49.49
CA THR A 6 -5.19 -8.15 49.96
C THR A 6 -5.80 -6.93 50.66
N GLU A 7 -5.05 -6.21 51.48
CA GLU A 7 -5.51 -4.98 52.15
C GLU A 7 -5.84 -3.89 51.12
N LYS A 8 -5.02 -3.78 50.05
CA LYS A 8 -5.22 -2.80 48.99
C LYS A 8 -6.44 -3.12 48.12
N ILE A 9 -6.74 -4.40 47.89
CA ILE A 9 -7.95 -4.85 47.19
C ILE A 9 -9.20 -4.53 48.03
N GLN A 10 -9.17 -4.78 49.33
CA GLN A 10 -10.29 -4.48 50.22
C GLN A 10 -10.56 -2.97 50.34
N LEU A 11 -9.51 -2.16 50.40
CA LEU A 11 -9.62 -0.70 50.40
C LEU A 11 -10.32 -0.20 49.13
N LEU A 12 -9.85 -0.63 47.96
CA LEU A 12 -10.42 -0.24 46.67
C LEU A 12 -11.88 -0.69 46.51
N GLN A 13 -12.23 -1.89 47.00
CA GLN A 13 -13.62 -2.35 47.00
C GLN A 13 -14.52 -1.48 47.87
N SER A 14 -14.05 -1.07 49.05
CA SER A 14 -14.82 -0.19 49.95
C SER A 14 -15.02 1.21 49.38
N GLU A 15 -14.03 1.73 48.65
CA GLU A 15 -14.12 3.02 47.95
C GLU A 15 -15.07 2.97 46.76
N LEU A 16 -15.07 1.87 46.00
CA LEU A 16 -15.99 1.65 44.88
C LEU A 16 -17.44 1.52 45.34
N LEU A 17 -17.69 0.78 46.42
CA LEU A 17 -19.01 0.68 47.04
C LEU A 17 -19.51 2.04 47.55
N ARG A 18 -18.63 2.84 48.18
CA ARG A 18 -18.96 4.21 48.61
C ARG A 18 -19.21 5.17 47.46
N ALA A 19 -18.54 4.98 46.31
CA ALA A 19 -18.77 5.78 45.10
C ALA A 19 -20.08 5.41 44.40
N LEU A 20 -20.48 4.13 44.46
CA LEU A 20 -21.78 3.64 43.97
C LEU A 20 -22.94 4.13 44.86
N ASP A 21 -22.77 4.13 46.19
CA ASP A 21 -23.77 4.61 47.16
C ASP A 21 -24.05 6.12 47.04
N ARG A 22 -23.10 6.90 46.48
CA ARG A 22 -23.23 8.36 46.37
C ARG A 22 -23.98 8.87 45.14
N ASN A 23 -24.37 8.00 44.20
CA ASN A 23 -25.12 8.39 42.99
C ASN A 23 -24.64 9.72 42.37
N ASP A 24 -23.33 9.86 42.19
CA ASP A 24 -22.75 11.07 41.62
C ASP A 24 -22.92 11.02 40.10
N TYR A 25 -23.94 11.71 39.59
CA TYR A 25 -24.23 11.93 38.18
C TYR A 25 -22.99 12.39 37.37
N LEU A 26 -22.05 13.06 38.03
CA LEU A 26 -20.74 13.46 37.49
C LEU A 26 -19.83 12.28 37.16
N THR A 27 -19.88 11.20 37.95
CA THR A 27 -19.11 9.97 37.71
C THR A 27 -19.70 9.22 36.51
N ALA A 28 -21.03 9.16 36.40
CA ALA A 28 -21.70 8.60 35.23
C ALA A 28 -21.41 9.41 33.95
N LEU A 29 -21.37 10.75 34.02
CA LEU A 29 -20.98 11.63 32.92
C LEU A 29 -19.52 11.40 32.49
N LYS A 30 -18.60 11.23 33.45
CA LYS A 30 -17.19 10.93 33.17
C LYS A 30 -17.02 9.56 32.51
N ILE A 31 -17.74 8.54 32.99
CA ILE A 31 -17.74 7.20 32.39
C ILE A 31 -18.26 7.27 30.95
N ARG A 32 -19.36 8.01 30.72
CA ARG A 32 -19.93 8.16 29.37
C ARG A 32 -19.01 8.92 28.42
N ALA A 33 -18.30 9.95 28.90
CA ALA A 33 -17.30 10.66 28.12
C ALA A 33 -16.14 9.74 27.71
N ALA A 34 -15.61 8.96 28.66
CA ALA A 34 -14.55 8.00 28.39
C ALA A 34 -14.99 6.89 27.42
N GLN A 35 -16.24 6.43 27.51
CA GLN A 35 -16.80 5.45 26.57
C GLN A 35 -16.88 6.02 25.14
N LYS A 36 -17.28 7.28 24.99
CA LYS A 36 -17.35 7.93 23.69
C LYS A 36 -15.97 8.11 23.05
N GLU A 37 -14.97 8.54 23.84
CA GLU A 37 -13.58 8.63 23.36
C GLU A 37 -13.04 7.27 22.91
N LEU A 38 -13.37 6.20 23.65
CA LEU A 38 -12.98 4.84 23.26
C LEU A 38 -13.65 4.42 21.94
N GLU A 39 -14.93 4.71 21.76
CA GLU A 39 -15.69 4.39 20.54
C GLU A 39 -15.13 5.14 19.33
N GLU A 40 -14.80 6.43 19.48
CA GLU A 40 -14.14 7.22 18.43
C GLU A 40 -12.76 6.65 18.06
N LEU A 41 -11.97 6.22 19.05
CA LEU A 41 -10.67 5.58 18.80
C LEU A 41 -10.81 4.22 18.09
N LEU A 42 -11.83 3.43 18.44
CA LEU A 42 -12.11 2.16 17.78
C LEU A 42 -12.57 2.38 16.33
N ASP A 43 -13.43 3.36 16.08
CA ASP A 43 -13.85 3.77 14.73
C ASP A 43 -12.65 4.24 13.89
N GLU A 44 -11.72 5.00 14.49
CA GLU A 44 -10.50 5.45 13.82
C GLU A 44 -9.60 4.26 13.44
N ILE A 45 -9.49 3.26 14.33
CA ILE A 45 -8.75 2.02 14.08
C ILE A 45 -9.42 1.21 12.97
N GLU A 46 -10.74 1.03 13.00
CA GLU A 46 -11.47 0.31 11.93
C GLU A 46 -11.34 1.03 10.59
N LYS A 47 -11.41 2.37 10.55
CA LYS A 47 -11.16 3.15 9.33
C LYS A 47 -9.73 2.94 8.82
N GLN A 48 -8.74 2.89 9.71
CA GLN A 48 -7.35 2.61 9.33
C GLN A 48 -7.16 1.16 8.84
N GLU A 49 -7.83 0.18 9.44
CA GLU A 49 -7.79 -1.21 8.99
C GLU A 49 -8.45 -1.39 7.62
N ASN A 50 -9.60 -0.76 7.39
CA ASN A 50 -10.26 -0.74 6.09
C ASN A 50 -9.39 -0.07 5.02
N ALA A 51 -8.75 1.07 5.35
CA ALA A 51 -7.80 1.72 4.44
C ALA A 51 -6.57 0.84 4.13
N LYS A 52 -6.07 0.07 5.10
CA LYS A 52 -4.99 -0.91 4.86
C LYS A 52 -5.47 -2.04 3.96
N HIS A 53 -6.71 -2.51 4.13
CA HIS A 53 -7.29 -3.57 3.32
C HIS A 53 -7.47 -3.17 1.85
N ASP A 54 -7.92 -1.94 1.60
CA ASP A 54 -8.00 -1.37 0.24
C ASP A 54 -6.62 -1.26 -0.43
N VAL A 55 -5.60 -0.82 0.32
CA VAL A 55 -4.22 -0.75 -0.19
C VAL A 55 -3.64 -2.13 -0.50
N ILE A 56 -3.97 -3.15 0.28
CA ILE A 56 -3.52 -4.55 0.06
C ILE A 56 -4.23 -5.19 -1.14
N SER A 57 -5.52 -4.91 -1.32
CA SER A 57 -6.28 -5.35 -2.49
C SER A 57 -5.73 -4.74 -3.77
N ASP A 58 -5.47 -3.43 -3.76
CA ASP A 58 -4.87 -2.73 -4.89
C ASP A 58 -3.47 -3.27 -5.19
N ALA A 59 -2.59 -3.46 -4.20
CA ALA A 59 -1.21 -3.92 -4.41
C ALA A 59 -1.08 -5.25 -5.18
N LYS A 60 -2.08 -6.15 -5.11
CA LYS A 60 -2.09 -7.39 -5.91
C LYS A 60 -2.23 -7.15 -7.40
N ASN A 61 -2.75 -6.00 -7.82
CA ASN A 61 -3.01 -5.67 -9.23
C ASN A 61 -1.95 -4.75 -9.85
N TYR A 62 -0.86 -4.46 -9.14
CA TYR A 62 0.24 -3.66 -9.68
C TYR A 62 1.58 -4.44 -9.65
N TYR A 63 2.44 -4.08 -10.59
CA TYR A 63 3.87 -4.38 -10.60
C TYR A 63 4.67 -3.18 -10.09
N THR A 64 5.73 -3.46 -9.35
CA THR A 64 6.75 -2.44 -9.07
C THR A 64 7.51 -2.07 -10.34
N SER A 65 8.21 -0.93 -10.34
CA SER A 65 8.98 -0.50 -11.53
C SER A 65 10.02 -1.53 -11.98
N ARG A 66 10.61 -2.29 -11.05
CA ARG A 66 11.57 -3.36 -11.35
C ARG A 66 10.90 -4.59 -11.97
N GLU A 67 9.72 -4.96 -11.50
CA GLU A 67 8.96 -6.08 -12.05
C GLU A 67 8.45 -5.77 -13.45
N ALA A 68 7.85 -4.59 -13.64
CA ALA A 68 7.40 -4.13 -14.95
C ALA A 68 8.56 -4.08 -15.96
N ALA A 69 9.73 -3.59 -15.54
CA ALA A 69 10.95 -3.59 -16.33
C ALA A 69 11.38 -5.00 -16.76
N ARG A 70 11.36 -5.96 -15.84
CA ARG A 70 11.68 -7.36 -16.15
C ARG A 70 10.71 -7.97 -17.16
N ILE A 71 9.41 -7.68 -17.03
CA ILE A 71 8.36 -8.21 -17.90
C ILE A 71 8.47 -7.63 -19.32
N LEU A 72 8.78 -6.34 -19.43
CA LEU A 72 8.95 -5.65 -20.71
C LEU A 72 10.35 -5.81 -21.32
N GLY A 73 11.32 -6.35 -20.58
CA GLY A 73 12.72 -6.43 -21.00
C GLY A 73 13.40 -5.07 -21.15
N LEU A 74 13.00 -4.08 -20.35
CA LEU A 74 13.50 -2.71 -20.39
C LEU A 74 14.26 -2.37 -19.10
N ASP A 75 15.04 -1.30 -19.14
CA ASP A 75 15.64 -0.72 -17.93
C ASP A 75 14.57 -0.04 -17.05
N PRO A 76 14.61 -0.17 -15.70
CA PRO A 76 13.66 0.48 -14.80
C PRO A 76 13.54 2.00 -14.97
N SER A 77 14.62 2.70 -15.36
CA SER A 77 14.58 4.13 -15.68
C SER A 77 13.71 4.41 -16.91
N ASN A 78 13.76 3.54 -17.92
CA ASN A 78 12.93 3.69 -19.11
C ASN A 78 11.45 3.42 -18.82
N VAL A 79 11.15 2.48 -17.92
CA VAL A 79 9.77 2.21 -17.50
C VAL A 79 9.20 3.38 -16.70
N THR A 80 9.99 3.96 -15.78
CA THR A 80 9.57 5.14 -15.01
C THR A 80 9.40 6.38 -15.87
N ARG A 81 10.22 6.60 -16.91
CA ARG A 81 9.98 7.68 -17.89
C ARG A 81 8.65 7.53 -18.63
N LYS A 82 8.17 6.30 -18.79
CA LYS A 82 6.88 5.96 -19.43
C LYS A 82 5.74 5.82 -18.41
N ALA A 83 5.92 6.28 -17.17
CA ALA A 83 4.91 6.18 -16.11
C ALA A 83 3.52 6.71 -16.53
N ALA A 84 3.46 7.86 -17.20
CA ALA A 84 2.21 8.43 -17.67
C ALA A 84 1.51 7.56 -18.74
N ALA A 85 2.28 6.98 -19.66
CA ALA A 85 1.76 6.13 -20.73
C ALA A 85 1.24 4.77 -20.21
N PHE A 86 1.80 4.28 -19.10
CA PHE A 86 1.38 3.02 -18.49
C PHE A 86 0.41 3.20 -17.32
N HIS A 87 -0.19 4.39 -17.18
CA HIS A 87 -1.12 4.72 -16.09
C HIS A 87 -0.57 4.39 -14.69
N ALA A 88 0.73 4.61 -14.50
CA ALA A 88 1.41 4.29 -13.25
C ALA A 88 0.96 5.23 -12.13
N ARG A 89 0.84 4.70 -10.91
CA ARG A 89 0.51 5.44 -9.70
C ARG A 89 1.72 5.53 -8.79
N LYS A 90 1.85 6.64 -8.06
CA LYS A 90 2.91 6.84 -7.07
C LYS A 90 2.36 6.60 -5.67
N ILE A 91 2.81 5.54 -5.00
CA ILE A 91 2.37 5.13 -3.66
C ILE A 91 3.61 5.08 -2.76
N GLY A 92 3.61 5.81 -1.64
CA GLY A 92 4.74 5.84 -0.71
C GLY A 92 6.08 6.22 -1.35
N GLY A 93 6.05 7.11 -2.35
CA GLY A 93 7.25 7.56 -3.07
C GLY A 93 7.75 6.62 -4.19
N LYS A 94 7.15 5.44 -4.36
CA LYS A 94 7.52 4.45 -5.39
C LYS A 94 6.48 4.39 -6.50
N TRP A 95 6.92 4.06 -7.73
CA TRP A 95 6.04 3.90 -8.89
C TRP A 95 5.53 2.46 -9.01
N TYR A 96 4.21 2.35 -9.13
CA TYR A 96 3.46 1.11 -9.31
C TYR A 96 2.71 1.14 -10.64
N PHE A 97 2.76 0.05 -11.38
CA PHE A 97 2.26 -0.08 -12.75
C PHE A 97 1.14 -1.14 -12.79
N PRO A 98 -0.06 -0.86 -13.32
CA PRO A 98 -1.13 -1.85 -13.40
C PRO A 98 -0.68 -3.10 -14.18
N LYS A 99 -0.98 -4.29 -13.66
CA LYS A 99 -0.58 -5.56 -14.28
C LYS A 99 -1.15 -5.70 -15.69
N ASP A 100 -2.44 -5.42 -15.86
CA ASP A 100 -3.15 -5.55 -17.14
C ASP A 100 -2.49 -4.74 -18.26
N VAL A 101 -2.12 -3.50 -17.97
CA VAL A 101 -1.48 -2.59 -18.93
C VAL A 101 -0.10 -3.09 -19.32
N ILE A 102 0.70 -3.56 -18.37
CA ILE A 102 2.05 -4.08 -18.63
C ILE A 102 2.01 -5.39 -19.42
N ASP A 103 1.07 -6.28 -19.11
CA ASP A 103 0.91 -7.55 -19.81
C ASP A 103 0.41 -7.36 -21.24
N GLU A 104 -0.49 -6.40 -21.49
CA GLU A 104 -0.87 -6.01 -22.85
C GLU A 104 0.31 -5.45 -23.65
N GLU A 105 1.10 -4.57 -23.03
CA GLU A 105 2.26 -3.98 -23.70
C GLU A 105 3.31 -5.03 -24.05
N ARG A 106 3.55 -6.03 -23.18
CA ARG A 106 4.40 -7.19 -23.50
C ARG A 106 3.90 -7.96 -24.71
N LYS A 107 2.58 -8.18 -24.83
CA LYS A 107 1.98 -8.84 -26.00
C LYS A 107 2.17 -8.02 -27.28
N LYS A 108 2.14 -6.69 -27.20
CA LYS A 108 2.38 -5.79 -28.34
C LYS A 108 3.86 -5.77 -28.76
N THR A 109 4.80 -5.68 -27.83
CA THR A 109 6.24 -5.68 -28.14
C THR A 109 6.73 -7.02 -28.67
N GLY A 110 6.19 -8.14 -28.19
CA GLY A 110 6.51 -9.47 -28.73
C GLY A 110 6.13 -9.66 -30.21
N ARG A 111 5.15 -8.90 -30.71
CA ARG A 111 4.70 -8.94 -32.11
C ARG A 111 5.40 -7.94 -33.04
N ARG A 112 6.19 -7.00 -32.49
CA ARG A 112 6.93 -6.02 -33.29
C ARG A 112 8.25 -6.63 -33.74
N ALA A 113 8.27 -7.18 -34.96
CA ALA A 113 9.51 -7.49 -35.65
C ALA A 113 10.36 -6.20 -35.73
N LYS A 114 11.63 -6.28 -35.29
CA LYS A 114 12.56 -5.14 -35.33
C LYS A 114 12.69 -4.66 -36.78
N PRO A 115 12.33 -3.40 -37.10
CA PRO A 115 12.50 -2.90 -38.46
C PRO A 115 13.99 -2.75 -38.77
N GLY A 116 14.44 -3.46 -39.81
CA GLY A 116 15.59 -3.06 -40.63
C GLY A 116 16.95 -3.03 -39.95
N ARG A 117 17.53 -4.19 -39.61
CA ARG A 117 18.99 -4.31 -39.64
C ARG A 117 19.37 -4.68 -41.08
N LYS A 118 19.88 -3.73 -41.87
CA LYS A 118 20.43 -4.08 -43.21
C LYS A 118 21.51 -5.16 -43.02
N PRO A 119 21.52 -6.25 -43.81
CA PRO A 119 22.58 -7.23 -43.75
C PRO A 119 23.91 -6.55 -44.10
N LYS A 120 24.94 -6.81 -43.29
CA LYS A 120 26.26 -6.15 -43.38
C LYS A 120 27.10 -6.61 -44.59
N ASN A 121 26.58 -7.53 -45.40
CA ASN A 121 27.24 -8.07 -46.59
C ASN A 121 26.36 -7.83 -47.82
N MET A 122 26.45 -6.64 -48.42
CA MET A 122 26.17 -6.51 -49.84
C MET A 122 27.50 -6.63 -50.58
N PRO A 123 27.65 -7.54 -51.55
CA PRO A 123 28.81 -7.52 -52.43
C PRO A 123 28.79 -6.19 -53.20
N ILE A 124 29.91 -5.47 -53.18
CA ILE A 124 30.14 -4.28 -53.99
C ILE A 124 29.98 -4.73 -55.44
N LYS A 125 29.01 -4.18 -56.16
CA LYS A 125 28.92 -4.38 -57.61
C LYS A 125 30.03 -3.52 -58.23
N GLU A 126 31.03 -4.17 -58.81
CA GLU A 126 32.01 -3.53 -59.68
C GLU A 126 31.26 -2.84 -60.83
N GLY A 127 31.33 -1.51 -60.89
CA GLY A 127 30.56 -0.73 -61.87
C GLY A 127 30.70 0.78 -61.74
N ASP A 128 31.15 1.30 -60.59
CA ASP A 128 31.43 2.73 -60.43
C ASP A 128 32.88 3.06 -60.84
N TYR A 129 33.13 3.00 -62.14
CA TYR A 129 34.18 3.80 -62.79
C TYR A 129 33.54 4.54 -63.95
N ARG A 130 33.08 5.76 -63.70
CA ARG A 130 33.12 6.88 -64.65
C ARG A 130 33.26 8.19 -63.90
#